data_AF-A0A836RS90-F1
#
_entry.id   AF-A0A836RS90-F1
#
_cell.length_a   1.000
_cell.length_b   1.000
_cell.length_c   1.000
_cell.angle_alpha   90.00
_cell.angle_beta   90.00
_cell.angle_gamma   90.00
#
_symmetry.space_group_name_H-M   'P 1'
#
loop_
_entity.id
_entity.type
_entity.pdbx_description
1 polymer ?
#
loop_
_entity_poly.entity_id
_entity_poly.type
_entity_poly.pdbx_seq_one_letter_code
_entity_poly.pdbx_strand_id
1 'polypeptide(L)'
;MALAKPVRTVWDIPRGERFAPGHSMCQGCGAALIMRHLMKALGRDAIIAMATGCVEVTTTLFPRTSWKNPWIHLAFENAGAVASGIEAAIKA
;
A
#
# COMPACT_ATOMS: atom_id res chain seq x y z
N MET A 1 -11.24 8.22 2.85
CA MET A 1 -11.95 8.59 1.60
C MET A 1 -12.30 7.28 0.89
N ALA A 2 -13.57 6.87 0.96
CA ALA A 2 -14.05 5.59 0.45
C ALA A 2 -14.13 5.61 -1.08
N LEU A 3 -14.05 4.42 -1.71
CA LEU A 3 -14.32 4.24 -3.14
C LEU A 3 -15.56 5.05 -3.57
N ALA A 4 -15.42 5.87 -4.62
CA ALA A 4 -16.50 6.74 -5.11
C ALA A 4 -17.80 6.00 -5.46
N LYS A 5 -17.73 4.67 -5.65
CA LYS A 5 -18.86 3.75 -5.79
C LYS A 5 -18.61 2.51 -4.93
N PRO A 6 -19.59 2.00 -4.19
CA PRO A 6 -19.46 0.74 -3.46
C PRO A 6 -19.23 -0.44 -4.42
N VAL A 7 -18.24 -1.27 -4.11
CA VAL A 7 -17.96 -2.51 -4.86
C VAL A 7 -18.99 -3.56 -4.45
N ARG A 8 -19.87 -3.94 -5.37
CA ARG A 8 -20.92 -4.94 -5.11
C ARG A 8 -20.60 -6.26 -5.79
N THR A 9 -19.99 -6.19 -6.96
CA THR A 9 -19.60 -7.35 -7.75
C THR A 9 -18.12 -7.29 -8.10
N VAL A 10 -17.57 -8.41 -8.56
CA VAL A 10 -16.19 -8.49 -9.05
C VAL A 10 -15.89 -7.53 -10.22
N TRP A 11 -16.94 -7.13 -10.95
CA TRP A 11 -16.83 -6.24 -12.10
C TRP A 11 -16.67 -4.77 -11.70
N ASP A 12 -17.08 -4.41 -10.47
CA ASP A 12 -16.96 -3.05 -9.95
C ASP A 12 -15.53 -2.74 -9.44
N ILE A 13 -14.64 -3.75 -9.38
CA ILE A 13 -13.27 -3.56 -8.88
C ILE A 13 -12.45 -2.73 -9.88
N PRO A 14 -11.80 -1.63 -9.44
CA PRO A 14 -10.97 -0.80 -10.32
C PRO A 14 -9.89 -1.61 -11.03
N ARG A 15 -9.78 -1.42 -12.36
CA ARG A 15 -8.76 -2.08 -13.18
C ARG A 15 -7.37 -1.50 -12.96
N GLY A 16 -7.27 -0.23 -12.61
CA GLY A 16 -6.00 0.43 -12.31
C GLY A 16 -5.25 -0.24 -11.16
N GLU A 17 -3.94 -0.41 -11.33
CA GLU A 17 -3.05 -0.97 -10.30
C GLU A 17 -2.20 0.14 -9.68
N ARG A 18 -2.27 0.23 -8.35
CA ARG A 18 -1.47 1.11 -7.50
C ARG A 18 -0.31 0.37 -6.81
N PHE A 19 -0.46 -0.94 -6.68
CA PHE A 19 0.61 -1.86 -6.37
C PHE A 19 1.16 -2.42 -7.68
N ALA A 20 2.38 -2.03 -8.04
CA ALA A 20 3.00 -2.37 -9.31
C ALA A 20 3.51 -3.83 -9.31
N PRO A 21 3.54 -4.48 -10.49
CA PRO A 21 4.24 -5.76 -10.64
C PRO A 21 5.76 -5.56 -10.47
N GLY A 22 6.48 -6.62 -10.10
CA GLY A 22 7.95 -6.61 -10.01
C GLY A 22 8.53 -6.64 -8.58
N HIS A 23 7.77 -7.14 -7.60
CA HIS A 23 8.26 -7.45 -6.25
C HIS A 23 8.80 -8.89 -6.15
N SER A 24 9.61 -9.18 -5.13
CA SER A 24 10.21 -10.51 -4.90
C SER A 24 9.40 -11.43 -3.97
N MET A 25 8.11 -11.13 -3.72
CA MET A 25 7.26 -12.02 -2.92
C MET A 25 7.14 -13.42 -3.53
N CYS A 26 6.97 -14.42 -2.65
CA CYS A 26 6.80 -15.81 -3.03
C CYS A 26 5.63 -16.00 -4.03
N GLN A 27 5.74 -17.04 -4.87
CA GLN A 27 4.64 -17.43 -5.76
C GLN A 27 3.40 -17.79 -4.94
N GLY A 28 2.26 -17.18 -5.25
CA GLY A 28 1.03 -17.36 -4.48
C GLY A 28 1.00 -16.66 -3.12
N CYS A 29 1.89 -15.71 -2.85
CA CYS A 29 1.88 -14.97 -1.58
C CYS A 29 0.53 -14.27 -1.33
N GLY A 30 -0.14 -14.65 -0.23
CA GLY A 30 -1.41 -14.04 0.18
C GLY A 30 -1.28 -12.56 0.51
N ALA A 31 -0.17 -12.14 1.12
CA ALA A 31 0.08 -10.74 1.45
C ALA A 31 0.19 -9.86 0.18
N ALA A 32 0.82 -10.36 -0.89
CA ALA A 32 0.88 -9.66 -2.18
C ALA A 32 -0.53 -9.42 -2.74
N LEU A 33 -1.38 -10.44 -2.69
CA LEU A 33 -2.75 -10.38 -3.19
C LEU A 33 -3.59 -9.39 -2.36
N ILE A 34 -3.48 -9.45 -1.03
CA ILE A 34 -4.14 -8.53 -0.11
C ILE A 34 -3.71 -7.09 -0.40
N MET A 35 -2.40 -6.82 -0.51
CA MET A 35 -1.92 -5.47 -0.80
C MET A 35 -2.41 -4.96 -2.14
N ARG A 36 -2.41 -5.80 -3.19
CA ARG A 36 -2.97 -5.42 -4.49
C ARG A 36 -4.44 -4.98 -4.37
N HIS A 37 -5.27 -5.73 -3.66
CA HIS A 37 -6.69 -5.39 -3.49
C HIS A 37 -6.90 -4.19 -2.56
N LEU A 38 -6.16 -4.10 -1.47
CA LEU A 38 -6.19 -2.97 -0.55
C LEU A 38 -5.84 -1.67 -1.27
N MET A 39 -4.81 -1.69 -2.11
CA MET A 39 -4.41 -0.51 -2.88
C MET A 39 -5.44 -0.08 -3.93
N LYS A 40 -6.24 -1.02 -4.44
CA LYS A 40 -7.40 -0.68 -5.29
C LYS A 40 -8.52 -0.04 -4.48
N ALA A 41 -8.74 -0.51 -3.25
CA ALA A 41 -9.76 0.04 -2.36
C ALA A 41 -9.40 1.44 -1.85
N LEU A 42 -8.14 1.69 -1.52
CA LEU A 42 -7.63 2.98 -1.07
C LEU A 42 -7.55 4.02 -2.21
N GLY A 43 -7.16 3.60 -3.41
CA GLY A 43 -7.06 4.48 -4.57
C GLY A 43 -5.80 5.36 -4.55
N ARG A 44 -5.89 6.55 -5.16
CA ARG A 44 -4.73 7.45 -5.36
C ARG A 44 -4.39 8.26 -4.10
N ASP A 45 -5.40 8.66 -3.35
CA ASP A 45 -5.26 9.62 -2.24
C ASP A 45 -5.00 8.88 -0.93
N ALA A 46 -3.90 8.13 -0.91
CA ALA A 46 -3.45 7.35 0.23
C ALA A 46 -1.93 7.39 0.33
N ILE A 47 -1.44 7.59 1.55
CA ILE A 47 -0.02 7.51 1.92
C ILE A 47 0.18 6.23 2.73
N ILE A 48 1.25 5.50 2.46
CA ILE A 48 1.52 4.22 3.10
C ILE A 48 2.69 4.36 4.07
N ALA A 49 2.38 4.24 5.35
CA ALA A 49 3.37 4.07 6.42
C ALA A 49 3.57 2.58 6.67
N MET A 50 4.68 2.00 6.19
CA MET A 50 4.89 0.56 6.18
C MET A 50 5.96 0.13 7.17
N ALA A 51 5.55 -0.59 8.22
CA ALA A 51 6.49 -1.23 9.13
C ALA A 51 7.38 -2.24 8.40
N THR A 52 8.64 -2.32 8.82
CA THR A 52 9.58 -3.36 8.41
C THR A 52 8.91 -4.73 8.48
N GLY A 53 9.09 -5.56 7.47
CA GLY A 53 8.47 -6.88 7.41
C GLY A 53 8.46 -7.44 6.00
N CYS A 54 7.88 -8.64 5.82
CA CYS A 54 7.91 -9.34 4.53
C CYS A 54 7.39 -8.48 3.37
N VAL A 55 6.29 -7.75 3.58
CA VAL A 55 5.72 -6.88 2.54
C VAL A 55 6.68 -5.74 2.20
N GLU A 56 7.32 -5.14 3.19
CA GLU A 56 8.30 -4.07 2.98
C GLU A 56 9.53 -4.60 2.22
N VAL A 57 10.30 -5.52 2.81
CA VAL A 57 11.57 -6.00 2.25
C VAL A 57 11.46 -6.59 0.85
N THR A 58 10.30 -7.15 0.48
CA THR A 58 10.11 -7.76 -0.85
C THR A 58 9.59 -6.80 -1.91
N THR A 59 9.03 -5.65 -1.52
CA THR A 59 8.42 -4.68 -2.45
C THR A 59 9.29 -3.46 -2.71
N THR A 60 10.25 -3.18 -1.82
CA THR A 60 11.15 -2.02 -1.88
C THR A 60 12.61 -2.42 -1.97
N LEU A 61 12.91 -3.50 -2.69
CA LEU A 61 14.28 -3.90 -3.01
C LEU A 61 14.96 -2.85 -3.88
N PHE A 62 15.96 -2.18 -3.32
CA PHE A 62 16.79 -1.22 -4.05
C PHE A 62 17.32 -1.83 -5.37
N PRO A 63 17.26 -1.13 -6.51
CA PRO A 63 16.85 0.27 -6.69
C PRO A 63 15.36 0.47 -7.07
N ARG A 64 14.50 -0.51 -6.81
CA ARG A 64 13.11 -0.54 -7.29
C ARG A 64 12.10 -0.44 -6.14
N THR A 65 10.91 0.06 -6.47
CA THR A 65 9.76 0.06 -5.57
C THR A 65 8.51 -0.41 -6.32
N SER A 66 7.70 -1.23 -5.66
CA SER A 66 6.42 -1.70 -6.19
C SER A 66 5.26 -0.77 -5.81
N TRP A 67 5.53 0.36 -5.18
CA TRP A 67 4.51 1.31 -4.72
C TRP A 67 4.37 2.49 -5.69
N LYS A 68 3.16 2.71 -6.21
CA LYS A 68 2.84 3.93 -7.00
C LYS A 68 2.27 5.06 -6.14
N ASN A 69 1.87 4.76 -4.91
CA ASN A 69 1.43 5.74 -3.93
C ASN A 69 2.66 6.25 -3.15
N PRO A 70 2.58 7.44 -2.54
CA PRO A 70 3.55 7.86 -1.54
C PRO A 70 3.70 6.80 -0.45
N TRP A 71 4.94 6.40 -0.19
CA TRP A 71 5.28 5.30 0.68
C TRP A 71 6.48 5.68 1.53
N ILE A 72 6.47 5.29 2.80
CA ILE A 72 7.56 5.55 3.74
C ILE A 72 7.91 4.28 4.53
N HIS A 73 9.21 3.98 4.56
CA HIS A 73 9.81 2.98 5.43
C HIS A 73 9.85 3.51 6.86
N LEU A 74 9.60 2.63 7.83
CA LEU A 74 9.67 2.94 9.25
C LEU A 74 10.04 1.69 10.06
N ALA A 75 10.44 1.89 11.32
CA ALA A 75 10.86 0.81 12.20
C ALA A 75 9.70 -0.10 12.62
N PHE A 76 10.00 -1.33 13.03
CA PHE A 76 9.00 -2.38 13.24
C PHE A 76 7.88 -1.94 14.22
N GLU A 77 8.24 -1.16 15.23
CA GLU A 77 7.40 -0.78 16.36
C GLU A 77 6.67 0.56 16.20
N ASN A 78 7.02 1.40 15.21
CA ASN A 78 6.62 2.82 15.21
C ASN A 78 5.63 3.24 14.11
N ALA A 79 4.95 2.27 13.48
CA ALA A 79 3.98 2.54 12.39
C ALA A 79 2.91 3.57 12.77
N GLY A 80 2.32 3.43 13.96
CA GLY A 80 1.28 4.34 14.46
C GLY A 80 1.81 5.76 14.70
N ALA A 81 3.04 5.90 15.23
CA ALA A 81 3.64 7.21 15.49
C ALA A 81 3.90 7.97 14.18
N VAL A 82 4.44 7.29 13.16
CA VAL A 82 4.67 7.90 11.84
C VAL A 82 3.35 8.25 11.15
N ALA A 83 2.34 7.37 11.21
CA ALA A 83 1.02 7.64 10.64
C ALA A 83 0.36 8.87 11.27
N SER A 84 0.43 9.02 12.61
CA SER A 84 -0.05 10.21 13.31
C SER A 84 0.74 11.47 12.92
N GLY A 85 2.05 11.36 12.72
CA GLY A 85 2.89 12.46 12.24
C GLY A 85 2.52 12.91 10.82
N ILE A 86 2.27 11.96 9.91
CA ILE A 86 1.79 12.25 8.54
C ILE A 86 0.45 12.98 8.60
N GLU A 87 -0.46 12.51 9.45
CA GLU A 87 -1.79 13.12 9.60
C GLU A 87 -1.71 14.57 10.10
N ALA A 88 -0.90 14.81 11.12
CA ALA A 88 -0.65 16.16 11.65
C ALA A 88 0.00 17.07 10.60
N ALA A 89 0.96 16.56 9.83
CA ALA A 89 1.66 17.32 8.79
C ALA A 89 0.74 17.71 7.61
N ILE A 90 -0.25 16.88 7.28
CA ILE A 90 -1.23 17.20 6.21
C ILE A 90 -2.25 18.25 6.68
N LYS A 91 -2.55 18.30 7.98
CA LYS A 91 -3.50 19.27 8.56
C LYS A 91 -2.91 20.66 8.82
N ALA A 92 -1.59 20.74 8.97
CA ALA A 92 -0.86 21.99 9.20
C ALA A 92 -0.86 22.87 7.95
#